data_AF-A0AB38PGR1-F1
#
_entry.id   AF-A0AB38PGR1-F1
#
_cell.length_a   1.000
_cell.length_b   1.000
_cell.length_c   1.000
_cell.angle_alpha   90.00
_cell.angle_beta   90.00
_cell.angle_gamma   90.00
#
_symmetry.space_group_name_H-M   'P 1'
#
loop_
_entity.id
_entity.type
_entity.pdbx_description
1 polymer ?
#
loop_
_entity_poly.entity_id
_entity_poly.type
_entity_poly.pdbx_seq_one_letter_code
_entity_poly.pdbx_strand_id
1 'polypeptide(L)' 'MKKNNNMELYFNLLPLIGLIISIILFILYFVIYRVDDNWVIVSLYCLLPIFVNSSITLAYKLFNK' A
#
# COMPACT_ATOMS: atom_id res chain seq x y z
N MET A 1 -28.09 -13.19 3.41
CA MET A 1 -27.10 -12.76 2.41
C MET A 1 -26.32 -11.56 2.97
N LYS A 2 -25.09 -11.75 3.47
CA LYS A 2 -24.24 -10.67 4.02
C LYS A 2 -22.75 -10.91 3.69
N LYS A 3 -22.46 -11.53 2.54
CA LYS A 3 -21.11 -11.95 2.15
C LYS A 3 -20.41 -10.94 1.24
N ASN A 4 -21.15 -10.15 0.44
CA ASN A 4 -20.57 -9.24 -0.54
C ASN A 4 -20.01 -7.94 0.07
N ASN A 5 -20.63 -7.37 1.11
CA ASN A 5 -20.16 -6.11 1.71
C ASN A 5 -18.76 -6.24 2.34
N ASN A 6 -18.40 -7.41 2.87
CA ASN A 6 -17.11 -7.60 3.53
C ASN A 6 -15.95 -7.62 2.54
N MET A 7 -16.17 -8.17 1.34
CA MET A 7 -15.18 -8.18 0.26
C MET A 7 -14.96 -6.77 -0.27
N GLU A 8 -16.04 -6.03 -0.52
CA GLU A 8 -15.95 -4.65 -0.97
C GLU A 8 -15.25 -3.74 0.05
N LEU A 9 -15.58 -3.89 1.34
CA LEU A 9 -14.89 -3.20 2.42
C LEU A 9 -13.41 -3.55 2.47
N TYR A 10 -13.06 -4.84 2.34
CA TYR A 10 -11.68 -5.31 2.32
C TYR A 10 -10.87 -4.64 1.19
N PHE A 11 -11.36 -4.69 -0.05
CA PHE A 11 -10.65 -4.07 -1.18
C PHE A 11 -10.59 -2.54 -1.06
N ASN A 12 -11.58 -1.88 -0.45
CA ASN A 12 -11.50 -0.45 -0.19
C ASN A 12 -10.50 -0.08 0.92
N LEU A 13 -10.22 -0.98 1.86
CA LEU A 13 -9.24 -0.78 2.94
C LEU A 13 -7.80 -1.11 2.54
N LEU A 14 -7.61 -1.95 1.52
CA LEU A 14 -6.28 -2.33 1.02
C LEU A 14 -5.34 -1.14 0.76
N PRO A 15 -5.75 -0.07 0.06
CA PRO A 15 -4.89 1.08 -0.21
C PRO A 15 -4.50 1.81 1.08
N LEU A 16 -5.40 1.87 2.06
CA LEU A 16 -5.15 2.47 3.36
C LEU A 16 -4.10 1.67 4.14
N ILE A 17 -4.18 0.34 4.11
CA ILE A 17 -3.19 -0.55 4.71
C ILE A 17 -1.84 -0.37 4.01
N GLY A 18 -1.83 -0.30 2.67
CA GLY A 18 -0.63 -0.01 1.89
C GLY A 18 0.04 1.30 2.30
N LEU A 19 -0.77 2.34 2.57
CA LEU A 19 -0.28 3.64 3.04
C LEU A 19 0.35 3.57 4.43
N ILE A 20 -0.27 2.86 5.36
CA ILE A 20 0.29 2.66 6.71
C ILE A 20 1.63 1.92 6.63
N ILE A 21 1.72 0.84 5.85
CA ILE A 21 2.96 0.08 5.65
C ILE A 21 4.04 0.98 5.04
N SER A 22 3.68 1.81 4.06
CA SER A 22 4.61 2.73 3.40
C SER A 22 5.18 3.77 4.37
N ILE A 23 4.34 4.33 5.26
CA ILE A 23 4.80 5.25 6.31
C ILE A 23 5.76 4.57 7.28
N ILE A 24 5.44 3.35 7.72
CA ILE A 24 6.29 2.58 8.63
C ILE A 24 7.65 2.30 7.97
N LEU A 25 7.67 1.90 6.70
CA LEU A 25 8.91 1.70 5.94
C LEU A 25 9.71 2.99 5.82
N PHE A 26 9.03 4.12 5.58
CA PHE A 26 9.70 5.42 5.51
C PHE A 26 10.40 5.76 6.83
N ILE A 27 9.71 5.58 7.96
CA ILE A 27 10.30 5.79 9.28
C ILE A 27 11.48 4.84 9.50
N LEU A 28 11.31 3.56 9.18
CA LEU A 28 12.36 2.55 9.36
C LEU A 28 13.62 2.90 8.55
N TYR A 29 13.49 3.23 7.28
CA TYR A 29 14.64 3.47 6.41
C TYR A 29 15.28 4.85 6.61
N PHE A 30 14.48 5.90 6.83
CA PHE A 30 15.01 7.26 6.94
C PHE A 30 15.34 7.68 8.38
N VAL A 31 14.58 7.22 9.38
CA VAL A 31 14.81 7.60 10.79
C VAL A 31 15.72 6.61 11.49
N ILE A 32 15.46 5.30 11.35
CA ILE A 32 16.19 4.27 12.09
C ILE A 32 17.48 3.89 11.36
N TYR A 33 17.38 3.45 10.10
CA TYR A 33 18.55 3.01 9.34
C TYR A 33 19.36 4.15 8.71
N ARG A 34 18.77 5.34 8.57
CA ARG A 34 19.43 6.54 8.03
C ARG A 34 20.15 6.25 6.72
N VAL A 35 19.44 5.65 5.76
CA VAL A 35 20.04 5.27 4.47
C VAL A 35 20.33 6.52 3.62
N ASP A 36 21.61 6.76 3.32
CA ASP A 36 22.07 7.95 2.57
C ASP A 36 22.41 7.68 1.10
N ASP A 37 22.81 6.44 0.74
CA ASP A 37 23.42 6.17 -0.58
C ASP A 37 22.47 6.31 -1.77
N ASN A 38 21.17 6.03 -1.60
CA ASN A 38 20.19 6.04 -2.69
C ASN A 38 18.77 6.34 -2.21
N TRP A 39 18.57 7.53 -1.64
CA TRP A 39 17.28 7.99 -1.10
C TRP A 39 16.09 7.84 -2.08
N VAL A 40 16.32 8.01 -3.39
CA VAL A 40 15.29 7.85 -4.42
C VAL A 40 14.81 6.40 -4.52
N ILE A 41 15.74 5.45 -4.59
CA ILE A 41 15.41 4.02 -4.69
C ILE A 41 14.68 3.58 -3.43
N VAL A 42 15.17 3.97 -2.26
CA VAL A 42 14.53 3.66 -0.97
C VAL A 42 13.11 4.25 -0.90
N SER A 43 12.91 5.49 -1.35
CA SER A 43 11.58 6.10 -1.41
C SER A 43 10.63 5.33 -2.33
N LEU A 44 11.11 4.89 -3.51
CA LEU A 44 10.33 4.05 -4.43
C LEU A 44 9.96 2.71 -3.79
N TYR A 45 10.89 2.07 -3.07
CA TYR A 45 10.62 0.85 -2.31
C TYR A 45 9.57 1.06 -1.23
N CYS A 46 9.63 2.19 -0.51
CA CYS A 46 8.63 2.52 0.50
C CYS A 46 7.24 2.77 -0.11
N LEU A 47 7.14 3.18 -1.37
CA LEU A 47 5.87 3.44 -2.06
C LEU A 47 5.25 2.18 -2.71
N LEU A 48 6.02 1.11 -2.91
CA LEU A 48 5.53 -0.15 -3.47
C LEU A 48 4.26 -0.69 -2.78
N PRO A 49 4.12 -0.68 -1.44
CA PRO A 49 2.92 -1.19 -0.79
C PRO A 49 1.67 -0.39 -1.16
N ILE A 50 1.75 0.94 -1.30
CA ILE A 50 0.62 1.75 -1.79
C ILE A 50 0.29 1.37 -3.23
N PHE A 51 1.29 1.30 -4.11
CA PHE A 51 1.08 0.97 -5.52
C PHE A 51 0.44 -0.40 -5.70
N VAL A 52 1.01 -1.44 -5.10
CA VAL A 52 0.51 -2.82 -5.21
C VAL A 52 -0.90 -2.93 -4.66
N ASN A 53 -1.16 -2.43 -3.45
CA ASN A 53 -2.48 -2.53 -2.85
C ASN A 53 -3.53 -1.71 -3.61
N SER A 54 -3.16 -0.52 -4.10
CA SER A 54 -4.05 0.31 -4.92
C SER A 54 -4.35 -0.34 -6.26
N SER A 55 -3.36 -0.95 -6.92
CA SER A 55 -3.54 -1.70 -8.17
C SER A 55 -4.48 -2.89 -7.98
N ILE A 56 -4.35 -3.63 -6.88
CA ILE A 56 -5.26 -4.75 -6.55
C ILE A 56 -6.69 -4.24 -6.36
N THR A 57 -6.89 -3.17 -5.60
CA THR A 57 -8.21 -2.54 -5.42
C THR A 57 -8.80 -2.04 -6.74
N LEU A 58 -7.98 -1.43 -7.59
CA LEU A 58 -8.41 -0.91 -8.88
C LEU A 58 -8.79 -2.05 -9.84
N ALA A 59 -7.99 -3.10 -9.90
CA ALA A 59 -8.30 -4.32 -10.65
C ALA A 59 -9.62 -4.93 -10.16
N TYR A 60 -9.80 -5.08 -8.85
CA TYR A 60 -11.05 -5.57 -8.28
C TYR A 60 -12.25 -4.73 -8.72
N LYS A 61 -12.14 -3.39 -8.65
CA LYS A 61 -13.19 -2.47 -9.11
C LYS A 61 -13.44 -2.52 -10.62
N LEU A 62 -12.46 -2.89 -11.43
CA LEU A 62 -12.60 -3.02 -12.88
C LEU A 62 -13.27 -4.34 -13.29
N PHE A 63 -12.93 -5.45 -12.63
CA PHE A 63 -13.44 -6.77 -12.98
C PHE A 63 -14.75 -7.14 -12.28
N ASN A 64 -15.07 -6.54 -11.13
CA ASN A 64 -16.34 -6.74 -10.42
C ASN A 64 -17.35 -5.59 -10.61
N LYS A 65 -17.13 -4.73 -11.59
CA LYS A 65 -18.10 -3.73 -12.05
C LYS A 65 -18.85 -4.25 -13.26
#